data_AF-Q0U5Y6-F1
#
_entry.id   AF-Q0U5Y6-F1
#
_cell.length_a   1.000
_cell.length_b   1.000
_cell.length_c   1.000
_cell.angle_alpha   90.00
_cell.angle_beta   90.00
_cell.angle_gamma   90.00
#
_symmetry.space_group_name_H-M   'P 1'
#
loop_
_entity.id
_entity.type
_entity.pdbx_description
1 polymer ?
#
loop_
_entity_poly.entity_id
_entity_poly.type
_entity_poly.pdbx_seq_one_letter_code
_entity_poly.pdbx_strand_id
1 'polypeptide(L)'
;MRKASMLDSPEWLAVTVKAARFDPYVALLDVCIGIPRLLERTDDLAKAGNPPDQITSLIADSEALVAHAFTWLSNFEKNGPRYDMVPLSTFPTFFDICADRVFDPVFDFHYFGAGICYLIYWMSMLILQSNTFKLLRQHRHLELKQLMMWDRQLGGYADSICRSVPYNCRAVTGYAAKFGSLTPLVVARKYFEMKGAAKEKEAKWCEEVYVAARVPGLYSTPVPLEPLKGVKETVDGGTKKYI
;
A
#
# COMPACT_ATOMS: atom_id res chain seq x y z
N MET A 1 3.50 0.31 -17.63
CA MET A 1 2.24 1.06 -17.82
C MET A 1 1.19 0.41 -16.94
N ARG A 2 0.49 1.18 -16.08
CA ARG A 2 -0.58 0.65 -15.21
C ARG A 2 -1.88 0.51 -16.00
N LYS A 3 -2.73 -0.46 -15.64
CA LYS A 3 -3.98 -0.78 -16.36
C LYS A 3 -5.15 -0.95 -15.41
N ALA A 4 -6.30 -0.40 -15.78
CA ALA A 4 -7.57 -0.57 -15.09
C ALA A 4 -7.98 -2.05 -15.07
N SER A 5 -8.65 -2.46 -14.01
CA SER A 5 -9.26 -3.78 -13.94
C SER A 5 -10.52 -3.82 -14.79
N MET A 6 -10.72 -4.88 -15.56
CA MET A 6 -12.00 -5.12 -16.26
C MET A 6 -13.19 -5.25 -15.28
N LEU A 7 -12.89 -5.59 -14.02
CA LEU A 7 -13.86 -5.82 -12.96
C LEU A 7 -14.33 -4.52 -12.28
N ASP A 8 -13.78 -3.37 -12.68
CA ASP A 8 -14.17 -2.05 -12.17
C ASP A 8 -15.38 -1.49 -12.96
N SER A 9 -16.04 -2.30 -13.78
CA SER A 9 -17.22 -1.87 -14.53
C SER A 9 -18.47 -1.90 -13.64
N PRO A 10 -19.48 -1.03 -13.89
CA PRO A 10 -20.73 -1.04 -13.12
C PRO A 10 -21.43 -2.40 -13.12
N GLU A 11 -21.32 -3.15 -14.22
CA GLU A 11 -21.88 -4.48 -14.35
C GLU A 11 -21.24 -5.48 -13.38
N TRP A 12 -19.92 -5.41 -13.18
CA TRP A 12 -19.21 -6.25 -12.24
C TRP A 12 -19.49 -5.87 -10.79
N LEU A 13 -19.50 -4.58 -10.48
CA LEU A 13 -19.87 -4.09 -9.15
C LEU A 13 -21.30 -4.50 -8.78
N ALA A 14 -22.22 -4.53 -9.76
CA ALA A 14 -23.60 -5.01 -9.54
C ALA A 14 -23.66 -6.47 -9.04
N VAL A 15 -22.71 -7.32 -9.45
CA VAL A 15 -22.64 -8.72 -9.01
C VAL A 15 -22.24 -8.83 -7.54
N THR A 16 -21.34 -7.96 -7.06
CA THR A 16 -20.82 -8.01 -5.69
C THR A 16 -21.70 -7.29 -4.68
N VAL A 17 -22.63 -6.42 -5.09
CA VAL A 17 -23.50 -5.61 -4.21
C VAL A 17 -24.13 -6.42 -3.07
N LYS A 18 -24.65 -7.62 -3.35
CA LYS A 18 -25.30 -8.43 -2.31
C LYS A 18 -24.31 -8.95 -1.28
N ALA A 19 -23.13 -9.40 -1.72
CA ALA A 19 -22.08 -9.91 -0.86
C ALA A 19 -21.40 -8.80 -0.04
N ALA A 20 -21.11 -7.66 -0.68
CA ALA A 20 -20.50 -6.49 -0.05
C ALA A 20 -21.31 -5.92 1.14
N ARG A 21 -22.62 -6.17 1.19
CA ARG A 21 -23.46 -5.77 2.34
C ARG A 21 -23.09 -6.49 3.64
N PHE A 22 -22.60 -7.71 3.56
CA PHE A 22 -22.37 -8.58 4.70
C PHE A 22 -20.89 -8.95 4.89
N ASP A 23 -20.12 -8.96 3.79
CA ASP A 23 -18.71 -9.27 3.80
C ASP A 23 -17.86 -7.98 3.67
N PRO A 24 -17.19 -7.54 4.75
CA PRO A 24 -16.36 -6.34 4.72
C PRO A 24 -15.16 -6.47 3.79
N TYR A 25 -14.66 -7.68 3.53
CA TYR A 25 -13.56 -7.91 2.60
C TYR A 25 -14.01 -7.65 1.17
N VAL A 26 -15.18 -8.17 0.77
CA VAL A 26 -15.75 -7.91 -0.57
C VAL A 26 -16.02 -6.42 -0.76
N ALA A 27 -16.63 -5.75 0.24
CA ALA A 27 -16.87 -4.31 0.18
C ALA A 27 -15.58 -3.49 0.04
N LEU A 28 -14.49 -3.94 0.68
CA LEU A 28 -13.18 -3.28 0.53
C LEU A 28 -12.62 -3.48 -0.88
N LEU A 29 -12.75 -4.68 -1.44
CA LEU A 29 -12.28 -4.96 -2.81
C LEU A 29 -13.01 -4.11 -3.84
N ASP A 30 -14.33 -3.90 -3.70
CA ASP A 30 -15.12 -3.00 -4.55
C ASP A 30 -14.59 -1.56 -4.52
N VAL A 31 -14.05 -1.10 -3.39
CA VAL A 31 -13.35 0.19 -3.32
C VAL A 31 -11.99 0.11 -4.02
N CYS A 32 -11.19 -0.92 -3.72
CA CYS A 32 -9.81 -1.00 -4.20
C CYS A 32 -9.72 -1.18 -5.73
N ILE A 33 -10.74 -1.75 -6.36
CA ILE A 33 -10.76 -2.04 -7.79
C ILE A 33 -10.79 -0.79 -8.68
N GLY A 34 -11.28 0.33 -8.13
CA GLY A 34 -11.26 1.63 -8.79
C GLY A 34 -9.88 2.30 -8.83
N ILE A 35 -8.95 1.90 -7.96
CA ILE A 35 -7.63 2.53 -7.84
C ILE A 35 -6.82 2.38 -9.13
N PRO A 36 -6.65 1.17 -9.72
CA PRO A 36 -5.92 1.01 -10.97
C PRO A 36 -6.41 1.91 -12.12
N ARG A 37 -7.72 2.18 -12.23
CA ARG A 37 -8.27 3.10 -13.24
C ARG A 37 -7.79 4.52 -13.05
N LEU A 38 -7.79 5.03 -11.82
CA LEU A 38 -7.30 6.38 -11.52
C LEU A 38 -5.78 6.48 -11.78
N LEU A 39 -5.03 5.42 -11.48
CA LEU A 39 -3.60 5.37 -11.76
C LEU A 39 -3.29 5.32 -13.26
N GLU A 40 -4.06 4.57 -14.06
CA GLU A 40 -3.93 4.56 -15.53
C GLU A 40 -4.25 5.95 -16.10
N ARG A 41 -5.35 6.58 -15.68
CA ARG A 41 -5.68 7.95 -16.09
C ARG A 41 -4.58 8.95 -15.73
N THR A 42 -3.91 8.76 -14.59
CA THR A 42 -2.75 9.58 -14.22
C THR A 42 -1.59 9.40 -15.21
N ASP A 43 -1.30 8.16 -15.60
CA ASP A 43 -0.26 7.85 -16.59
C ASP A 43 -0.57 8.43 -17.97
N ASP A 44 -1.84 8.44 -18.37
CA ASP A 44 -2.28 8.95 -19.68
C ASP A 44 -2.31 10.48 -19.73
N LEU A 45 -2.71 11.16 -18.65
CA LEU A 45 -2.62 12.62 -18.55
C LEU A 45 -1.19 13.13 -18.72
N ALA A 46 -0.23 12.43 -18.11
CA ALA A 46 1.19 12.76 -18.24
C ALA A 46 1.68 12.70 -19.69
N LYS A 47 1.10 11.83 -20.54
CA LYS A 47 1.41 11.74 -21.98
C LYS A 47 0.68 12.81 -22.80
N ALA A 48 -0.56 13.13 -22.43
CA ALA A 48 -1.45 14.03 -23.15
C ALA A 48 -1.20 15.52 -22.88
N GLY A 49 -0.16 15.88 -22.12
CA GLY A 49 0.20 17.27 -21.86
C GLY A 49 -0.61 17.94 -20.75
N ASN A 50 -1.27 17.16 -19.88
CA ASN A 50 -1.88 17.63 -18.64
C ASN A 50 -2.97 18.74 -18.79
N PRO A 51 -4.06 18.49 -19.54
CA PRO A 51 -5.15 19.46 -19.68
C PRO A 51 -5.86 19.75 -18.32
N PRO A 52 -6.08 21.03 -17.94
CA PRO A 52 -6.53 21.41 -16.60
C PRO A 52 -7.89 20.84 -16.15
N ASP A 53 -8.82 20.68 -17.09
CA ASP A 53 -10.15 20.12 -16.88
C ASP A 53 -10.07 18.63 -16.51
N GLN A 54 -9.26 17.86 -17.21
CA GLN A 54 -9.08 16.44 -16.92
C GLN A 54 -8.32 16.20 -15.62
N ILE A 55 -7.36 17.07 -15.26
CA ILE A 55 -6.71 17.04 -13.94
C ILE A 55 -7.74 17.26 -12.84
N THR A 56 -8.61 18.26 -13.01
CA THR A 56 -9.64 18.59 -12.02
C THR A 56 -10.62 17.44 -11.84
N SER A 57 -11.08 16.84 -12.95
CA SER A 57 -11.91 15.64 -12.91
C SER A 57 -11.22 14.46 -12.23
N LEU A 58 -9.95 14.18 -12.54
CA LEU A 58 -9.22 13.07 -11.92
C LEU A 58 -9.03 13.26 -10.41
N ILE A 59 -8.78 14.49 -9.96
CA ILE A 59 -8.70 14.80 -8.52
C ILE A 59 -10.04 14.55 -7.86
N ALA A 60 -11.14 15.05 -8.44
CA ALA A 60 -12.49 14.83 -7.90
C ALA A 60 -12.85 13.34 -7.80
N ASP A 61 -12.53 12.56 -8.84
CA ASP A 61 -12.77 11.11 -8.82
C ASP A 61 -11.92 10.39 -7.76
N SER A 62 -10.68 10.85 -7.54
CA SER A 62 -9.83 10.34 -6.47
C SER A 62 -10.39 10.66 -5.09
N GLU A 63 -10.87 11.88 -4.88
CA GLU A 63 -11.50 12.32 -3.62
C GLU A 63 -12.79 11.54 -3.34
N ALA A 64 -13.61 11.28 -4.37
CA ALA A 64 -14.81 10.46 -4.25
C ALA A 64 -14.48 9.01 -3.83
N LEU A 65 -13.45 8.41 -4.42
CA LEU A 65 -13.02 7.06 -4.06
C LEU A 65 -12.45 7.00 -2.63
N VAL A 66 -11.69 8.02 -2.21
CA VAL A 66 -11.21 8.18 -0.83
C VAL A 66 -12.39 8.29 0.14
N ALA A 67 -13.41 9.08 -0.17
CA ALA A 67 -14.60 9.21 0.67
C ALA A 67 -15.34 7.88 0.83
N HIS A 68 -15.43 7.08 -0.24
CA HIS A 68 -15.99 5.73 -0.18
C HIS A 68 -15.14 4.81 0.72
N ALA A 69 -13.82 4.86 0.62
CA ALA A 69 -12.91 4.11 1.49
C ALA A 69 -13.04 4.50 2.98
N PHE A 70 -13.21 5.79 3.29
CA PHE A 70 -13.48 6.25 4.65
C PHE A 70 -14.82 5.79 5.18
N THR A 71 -15.84 5.77 4.33
CA THR A 71 -17.17 5.24 4.68
C THR A 71 -17.07 3.75 5.01
N TRP A 72 -16.33 2.99 4.19
CA TRP A 72 -16.03 1.59 4.48
C TRP A 72 -15.33 1.42 5.83
N LEU A 73 -14.26 2.18 6.12
CA LEU A 73 -13.52 2.06 7.38
C LEU A 73 -14.41 2.40 8.58
N SER A 74 -15.19 3.48 8.49
CA SER A 74 -16.12 3.88 9.54
C SER A 74 -17.17 2.80 9.84
N ASN A 75 -17.66 2.10 8.81
CA ASN A 75 -18.59 0.98 8.99
C ASN A 75 -17.89 -0.25 9.56
N PHE A 76 -16.66 -0.53 9.11
CA PHE A 76 -15.85 -1.64 9.58
C PHE A 76 -15.50 -1.51 11.07
N GLU A 77 -15.20 -0.29 11.51
CA GLU A 77 -14.85 0.11 12.88
C GLU A 77 -16.03 0.69 13.68
N LYS A 78 -17.28 0.42 13.28
CA LYS A 78 -18.46 0.98 13.96
C LYS A 78 -18.54 0.67 15.46
N ASN A 79 -17.88 -0.42 15.89
CA ASN A 79 -17.79 -0.87 17.28
C ASN A 79 -16.38 -0.65 17.87
N GLY A 80 -15.58 0.22 17.26
CA GLY A 80 -14.17 0.41 17.56
C GLY A 80 -13.23 -0.34 16.60
N PRO A 81 -11.91 -0.06 16.70
CA PRO A 81 -10.90 -0.76 15.93
C PRO A 81 -10.87 -2.24 16.30
N ARG A 82 -10.58 -3.10 15.31
CA ARG A 82 -10.52 -4.56 15.49
C ARG A 82 -9.10 -5.06 15.77
N TYR A 83 -8.36 -4.24 16.50
CA TYR A 83 -7.00 -4.52 16.96
C TYR A 83 -6.73 -3.77 18.25
N ASP A 84 -5.79 -4.30 19.02
CA ASP A 84 -5.20 -3.63 20.17
C ASP A 84 -3.78 -3.19 19.83
N MET A 85 -3.32 -2.09 20.44
CA MET A 85 -1.91 -1.71 20.39
C MET A 85 -1.19 -2.35 21.57
N VAL A 86 -0.29 -3.28 21.27
CA VAL A 86 0.48 -4.03 22.26
C VAL A 86 1.97 -3.78 22.08
N PRO A 87 2.79 -3.90 23.14
CA PRO A 87 4.24 -3.84 22.99
C PRO A 87 4.74 -4.93 22.02
N LEU A 88 5.79 -4.65 21.23
CA LEU A 88 6.39 -5.62 20.32
C LEU A 88 6.85 -6.91 21.03
N SER A 89 7.19 -6.83 22.32
CA SER A 89 7.52 -8.00 23.13
C SER A 89 6.41 -9.04 23.25
N THR A 90 5.17 -8.70 22.90
CA THR A 90 4.03 -9.64 22.80
C THR A 90 4.24 -10.67 21.69
N PHE A 91 5.08 -10.38 20.70
CA PHE A 91 5.42 -11.27 19.59
C PHE A 91 6.90 -11.69 19.65
N PRO A 92 7.31 -12.54 20.62
CA PRO A 92 8.72 -12.85 20.84
C PRO A 92 9.39 -13.50 19.62
N THR A 93 8.65 -14.31 18.85
CA THR A 93 9.16 -14.94 17.62
C THR A 93 9.46 -13.95 16.50
N PHE A 94 9.00 -12.70 16.61
CA PHE A 94 9.34 -11.67 15.63
C PHE A 94 10.81 -11.23 15.77
N PHE A 95 11.40 -11.34 16.96
CA PHE A 95 12.81 -10.98 17.17
C PHE A 95 13.78 -11.91 16.43
N ASP A 96 13.34 -13.12 16.06
CA ASP A 96 14.10 -14.02 15.18
C ASP A 96 14.15 -13.51 13.73
N ILE A 97 13.21 -12.62 13.34
CA ILE A 97 13.13 -11.99 12.01
C ILE A 97 13.84 -10.63 12.02
N CYS A 98 13.55 -9.80 13.03
CA CYS A 98 14.13 -8.48 13.17
C CYS A 98 14.17 -8.09 14.66
N ALA A 99 15.39 -7.85 15.16
CA ALA A 99 15.61 -7.44 16.55
C ALA A 99 15.23 -5.97 16.81
N ASP A 100 15.18 -5.15 15.75
CA ASP A 100 15.00 -3.71 15.85
C ASP A 100 13.56 -3.32 16.19
N ARG A 101 13.43 -2.47 17.21
CA ARG A 101 12.14 -1.96 17.71
C ARG A 101 11.73 -0.64 17.04
N VAL A 102 11.89 -0.55 15.73
CA VAL A 102 11.57 0.68 14.97
C VAL A 102 10.08 1.03 15.10
N PHE A 103 9.22 0.01 15.05
CA PHE A 103 7.79 0.13 15.20
C PHE A 103 7.33 -0.56 16.49
N ASP A 104 7.08 0.23 17.53
CA ASP A 104 6.55 -0.18 18.83
C ASP A 104 5.67 0.99 19.35
N PRO A 105 4.42 0.80 19.81
CA PRO A 105 3.64 -0.45 19.86
C PRO A 105 3.25 -1.00 18.48
N VAL A 106 2.77 -2.24 18.46
CA VAL A 106 2.35 -2.96 17.24
C VAL A 106 0.91 -3.43 17.38
N PHE A 107 0.30 -3.82 16.26
CA PHE A 107 -1.09 -4.24 16.28
C PHE A 107 -1.24 -5.73 16.59
N ASP A 108 -2.10 -6.05 17.55
CA ASP A 108 -2.65 -7.38 17.74
C ASP A 108 -4.10 -7.39 17.25
N PHE A 109 -4.34 -7.92 16.05
CA PHE A 109 -5.67 -7.94 15.47
C PHE A 109 -6.54 -8.99 16.17
N HIS A 110 -7.81 -8.66 16.41
CA HIS A 110 -8.74 -9.56 17.10
C HIS A 110 -8.99 -10.87 16.33
N TYR A 111 -8.80 -10.86 15.02
CA TYR A 111 -8.82 -12.04 14.17
C TYR A 111 -8.09 -11.79 12.84
N PHE A 112 -7.67 -12.86 12.16
CA PHE A 112 -6.88 -12.79 10.93
C PHE A 112 -7.52 -11.95 9.81
N GLY A 113 -8.82 -12.16 9.55
CA GLY A 113 -9.54 -11.40 8.53
C GLY A 113 -9.55 -9.89 8.77
N ALA A 114 -9.51 -9.44 10.02
CA ALA A 114 -9.39 -8.00 10.32
C ALA A 114 -8.03 -7.47 9.89
N GLY A 115 -6.96 -8.16 10.26
CA GLY A 115 -5.60 -7.78 9.85
C GLY A 115 -5.43 -7.67 8.35
N ILE A 116 -6.02 -8.61 7.58
CA ILE A 116 -6.02 -8.55 6.11
C ILE A 116 -6.79 -7.33 5.59
N CYS A 117 -7.99 -7.06 6.11
CA CYS A 117 -8.77 -5.90 5.69
C CYS A 117 -8.03 -4.59 5.96
N TYR A 118 -7.42 -4.44 7.13
CA TYR A 118 -6.63 -3.26 7.46
C TYR A 118 -5.39 -3.09 6.57
N LEU A 119 -4.64 -4.17 6.33
CA LEU A 119 -3.46 -4.12 5.45
C LEU A 119 -3.83 -3.70 4.02
N ILE A 120 -4.90 -4.29 3.45
CA ILE A 120 -5.39 -3.91 2.12
C ILE A 120 -5.83 -2.45 2.13
N TYR A 121 -6.60 -2.03 3.14
CA TYR A 121 -7.06 -0.66 3.27
C TYR A 121 -5.88 0.33 3.33
N TRP A 122 -4.94 0.16 4.27
CA TRP A 122 -3.82 1.08 4.41
C TRP A 122 -2.91 1.10 3.19
N MET A 123 -2.64 -0.06 2.57
CA MET A 123 -1.86 -0.12 1.32
C MET A 123 -2.57 0.62 0.19
N SER A 124 -3.85 0.33 -0.02
CA SER A 124 -4.66 0.96 -1.07
C SER A 124 -4.77 2.47 -0.88
N MET A 125 -5.01 2.91 0.36
CA MET A 125 -5.06 4.33 0.69
C MET A 125 -3.69 5.00 0.50
N LEU A 126 -2.60 4.37 0.93
CA LEU A 126 -1.25 4.90 0.72
C LEU A 126 -0.96 5.10 -0.78
N ILE A 127 -1.33 4.14 -1.62
CA ILE A 127 -1.15 4.23 -3.08
C ILE A 127 -2.01 5.35 -3.68
N LEU A 128 -3.33 5.31 -3.43
CA LEU A 128 -4.29 6.25 -3.97
C LEU A 128 -3.95 7.69 -3.56
N GLN A 129 -3.77 7.91 -2.26
CA GLN A 129 -3.51 9.23 -1.71
C GLN A 129 -2.12 9.75 -2.05
N SER A 130 -1.09 8.90 -2.15
CA SER A 130 0.22 9.35 -2.65
C SER A 130 0.12 9.84 -4.10
N ASN A 131 -0.67 9.17 -4.93
CA ASN A 131 -0.90 9.58 -6.31
C ASN A 131 -1.66 10.91 -6.38
N THR A 132 -2.75 11.06 -5.62
CA THR A 132 -3.51 12.32 -5.53
C THR A 132 -2.66 13.46 -5.00
N PHE A 133 -1.86 13.22 -3.96
CA PHE A 133 -0.95 14.23 -3.42
C PHE A 133 0.09 14.69 -4.44
N LYS A 134 0.65 13.75 -5.21
CA LYS A 134 1.57 14.07 -6.31
C LYS A 134 0.91 14.97 -7.36
N LEU A 135 -0.32 14.64 -7.78
CA LEU A 135 -1.09 15.45 -8.73
C LEU A 135 -1.37 16.85 -8.17
N LEU A 136 -1.80 16.95 -6.92
CA LEU A 136 -2.06 18.22 -6.25
C LEU A 136 -0.79 19.07 -6.17
N ARG A 137 0.36 18.49 -5.83
CA ARG A 137 1.64 19.23 -5.80
C ARG A 137 2.11 19.72 -7.17
N GLN A 138 1.77 18.99 -8.24
CA GLN A 138 2.19 19.33 -9.60
C GLN A 138 1.29 20.39 -10.24
N HIS A 139 0.01 20.43 -9.88
CA HIS A 139 -0.99 21.24 -10.58
C HIS A 139 -1.72 22.26 -9.70
N ARG A 140 -1.48 22.26 -8.39
CA ARG A 140 -2.07 23.23 -7.46
C ARG A 140 -1.00 23.77 -6.51
N HIS A 141 -1.25 24.97 -5.99
CA HIS A 141 -0.47 25.50 -4.88
C HIS A 141 -1.05 24.98 -3.57
N LEU A 142 -0.26 24.18 -2.85
CA LEU A 142 -0.60 23.68 -1.53
C LEU A 142 0.09 24.54 -0.47
N GLU A 143 -0.67 24.94 0.55
CA GLU A 143 -0.13 25.61 1.72
C GLU A 143 0.70 24.67 2.59
N LEU A 144 1.63 25.22 3.38
CA LEU A 144 2.47 24.42 4.29
C LEU A 144 1.65 23.53 5.22
N LYS A 145 0.53 24.04 5.74
CA LYS A 145 -0.39 23.29 6.60
C LYS A 145 -0.95 22.06 5.87
N GLN A 146 -1.34 22.21 4.61
CA GLN A 146 -1.84 21.10 3.80
C GLN A 146 -0.74 20.07 3.54
N LEU A 147 0.47 20.51 3.21
CA LEU A 147 1.63 19.63 3.01
C LEU A 147 1.92 18.79 4.26
N MET A 148 1.87 19.39 5.46
CA MET A 148 2.05 18.68 6.73
C MET A 148 0.93 17.68 7.01
N MET A 149 -0.31 18.02 6.69
CA MET A 149 -1.45 17.12 6.85
C MET A 149 -1.33 15.89 5.94
N TRP A 150 -0.99 16.09 4.66
CA TRP A 150 -0.73 15.00 3.73
C TRP A 150 0.42 14.13 4.21
N ASP A 151 1.52 14.73 4.68
CA ASP A 151 2.66 13.97 5.17
C ASP A 151 2.32 13.08 6.36
N ARG A 152 1.60 13.65 7.33
CA ARG A 152 1.11 12.91 8.51
C ARG A 152 0.19 11.76 8.11
N GLN A 153 -0.71 11.99 7.17
CA GLN A 153 -1.69 10.98 6.76
C GLN A 153 -1.02 9.82 6.00
N LEU A 154 -0.17 10.12 5.01
CA LEU A 154 0.55 9.11 4.25
C LEU A 154 1.52 8.32 5.15
N GLY A 155 2.24 9.02 6.03
CA GLY A 155 3.08 8.40 7.04
C GLY A 155 2.30 7.49 7.99
N GLY A 156 1.10 7.90 8.38
CA GLY A 156 0.20 7.09 9.20
C GLY A 156 -0.20 5.77 8.55
N TYR A 157 -0.42 5.73 7.22
CA TYR A 157 -0.69 4.47 6.52
C TYR A 157 0.55 3.58 6.44
N ALA A 158 1.71 4.15 6.10
CA ALA A 158 2.96 3.40 6.03
C ALA A 158 3.37 2.82 7.40
N ASP A 159 3.26 3.62 8.47
CA ASP A 159 3.49 3.19 9.85
C ASP A 159 2.52 2.08 10.25
N SER A 160 1.23 2.22 9.92
CA SER A 160 0.23 1.21 10.25
C SER A 160 0.50 -0.13 9.57
N ILE A 161 0.94 -0.11 8.30
CA ILE A 161 1.38 -1.31 7.60
C ILE A 161 2.53 -1.99 8.36
N CYS A 162 3.56 -1.23 8.75
CA CYS A 162 4.74 -1.79 9.42
C CYS A 162 4.40 -2.35 10.80
N ARG A 163 3.56 -1.65 11.57
CA ARG A 163 3.05 -2.10 12.88
C ARG A 163 2.21 -3.37 12.81
N SER A 164 1.71 -3.73 11.64
CA SER A 164 0.93 -4.96 11.41
C SER A 164 1.79 -6.19 11.17
N VAL A 165 3.04 -6.02 10.74
CA VAL A 165 3.88 -7.12 10.27
C VAL A 165 4.12 -8.15 11.38
N PRO A 166 4.44 -7.79 12.64
CA PRO A 166 4.72 -8.76 13.68
C PRO A 166 3.57 -9.77 13.91
N TYR A 167 2.32 -9.31 13.93
CA TYR A 167 1.15 -10.17 14.03
C TYR A 167 1.04 -11.17 12.88
N ASN A 168 1.35 -10.74 11.66
CA ASN A 168 1.25 -11.55 10.44
C ASN A 168 2.43 -12.52 10.26
N CYS A 169 3.53 -12.31 10.98
CA CYS A 169 4.68 -13.20 10.98
C CYS A 169 4.53 -14.40 11.94
N ARG A 170 3.49 -14.44 12.77
CA ARG A 170 3.25 -15.54 13.72
C ARG A 170 3.07 -16.88 12.99
N ALA A 171 3.52 -17.97 13.61
CA ALA A 171 3.35 -19.30 13.05
C ALA A 171 1.86 -19.68 12.85
N VAL A 172 0.99 -19.28 13.79
CA VAL A 172 -0.44 -19.60 13.78
C VAL A 172 -1.21 -18.97 12.62
N THR A 173 -0.73 -17.84 12.08
CA THR A 173 -1.36 -17.17 10.93
C THR A 173 -0.95 -17.78 9.59
N GLY A 174 -0.06 -18.79 9.62
CA GLY A 174 0.39 -19.55 8.46
C GLY A 174 1.10 -18.72 7.41
N TYR A 175 1.32 -19.31 6.24
CA TYR A 175 2.01 -18.64 5.15
C TYR A 175 1.17 -17.53 4.50
N ALA A 176 -0.17 -17.68 4.48
CA ALA A 176 -1.07 -16.69 3.86
C ALA A 176 -0.92 -15.28 4.47
N ALA A 177 -0.76 -15.19 5.80
CA ALA A 177 -0.55 -13.91 6.49
C ALA A 177 0.81 -13.28 6.17
N LYS A 178 1.86 -14.11 6.11
CA LYS A 178 3.19 -13.67 5.68
C LYS A 178 3.11 -13.10 4.26
N PHE A 179 2.54 -13.84 3.31
CA PHE A 179 2.35 -13.34 1.93
C PHE A 179 1.52 -12.06 1.88
N GLY A 180 0.41 -12.01 2.61
CA GLY A 180 -0.51 -10.87 2.64
C GLY A 180 0.12 -9.58 3.19
N SER A 181 1.14 -9.69 4.06
CA SER A 181 1.81 -8.53 4.67
C SER A 181 3.04 -8.04 3.91
N LEU A 182 3.72 -8.90 3.14
CA LEU A 182 4.94 -8.54 2.42
C LEU A 182 4.71 -7.53 1.28
N THR A 183 3.62 -7.65 0.52
CA THR A 183 3.32 -6.68 -0.54
C THR A 183 3.04 -5.28 0.02
N PRO A 184 2.15 -5.10 1.02
CA PRO A 184 2.02 -3.83 1.73
C PRO A 184 3.35 -3.27 2.26
N LEU A 185 4.22 -4.13 2.80
CA LEU A 185 5.52 -3.72 3.34
C LEU A 185 6.42 -3.10 2.27
N VAL A 186 6.43 -3.64 1.05
CA VAL A 186 7.15 -3.05 -0.09
C VAL A 186 6.61 -1.67 -0.45
N VAL A 187 5.29 -1.46 -0.36
CA VAL A 187 4.67 -0.14 -0.61
C VAL A 187 5.08 0.86 0.48
N ALA A 188 5.04 0.45 1.76
CA ALA A 188 5.48 1.29 2.87
C ALA A 188 6.97 1.66 2.75
N ARG A 189 7.84 0.69 2.41
CA ARG A 189 9.26 0.95 2.13
C ARG A 189 9.45 2.03 1.07
N LYS A 190 8.77 1.91 -0.08
CA LYS A 190 8.87 2.90 -1.16
C LYS A 190 8.46 4.30 -0.71
N TYR A 191 7.43 4.39 0.14
CA TYR A 191 7.06 5.67 0.75
C TYR A 191 8.21 6.24 1.60
N PHE A 192 8.81 5.44 2.48
CA PHE A 192 9.93 5.88 3.31
C PHE A 192 11.18 6.25 2.50
N GLU A 193 11.49 5.51 1.43
CA GLU A 193 12.58 5.86 0.50
C GLU A 193 12.36 7.23 -0.16
N MET A 194 11.13 7.53 -0.58
CA MET A 194 10.77 8.84 -1.15
C MET A 194 10.89 9.99 -0.15
N LYS A 195 10.81 9.71 1.15
CA LYS A 195 11.03 10.69 2.23
C LYS A 195 12.52 10.94 2.50
N GLY A 196 13.42 10.15 1.92
CA GLY A 196 14.86 10.32 1.99
C GLY A 196 15.43 10.05 3.39
N ALA A 197 16.53 10.75 3.73
CA ALA A 197 17.32 10.52 4.94
C ALA A 197 16.49 10.56 6.24
N ALA A 198 15.40 11.34 6.29
CA ALA A 198 14.54 11.45 7.46
C ALA A 198 13.78 10.14 7.80
N LYS A 199 13.67 9.21 6.85
CA LYS A 199 12.96 7.93 6.99
C LYS A 199 13.81 6.72 6.56
N GLU A 200 15.13 6.89 6.53
CA GLU A 200 16.06 5.83 6.11
C GLU A 200 16.01 4.63 7.06
N LYS A 201 15.84 4.87 8.36
CA LYS A 201 15.75 3.81 9.37
C LYS A 201 14.53 2.92 9.13
N GLU A 202 13.36 3.52 8.88
CA GLU A 202 12.13 2.81 8.56
C GLU A 202 12.24 2.05 7.23
N ALA A 203 12.85 2.66 6.21
CA ALA A 203 13.08 2.00 4.93
C ALA A 203 13.96 0.74 5.06
N LYS A 204 15.07 0.83 5.82
CA LYS A 204 15.96 -0.30 6.11
C LYS A 204 15.25 -1.40 6.89
N TRP A 205 14.47 -1.02 7.91
CA TRP A 205 13.67 -1.99 8.67
C TRP A 205 12.71 -2.77 7.76
N CYS A 206 12.01 -2.09 6.85
CA CYS A 206 11.13 -2.76 5.90
C CYS A 206 11.88 -3.75 4.99
N GLU A 207 13.08 -3.39 4.55
CA GLU A 207 13.94 -4.26 3.74
C GLU A 207 14.39 -5.51 4.49
N GLU A 208 14.93 -5.33 5.70
CA GLU A 208 15.39 -6.44 6.55
C GLU A 208 14.27 -7.43 6.84
N VAL A 209 13.12 -6.92 7.30
CA VAL A 209 11.94 -7.74 7.60
C VAL A 209 11.45 -8.45 6.36
N TYR A 210 11.40 -7.77 5.20
CA TYR A 210 10.97 -8.39 3.96
C TYR A 210 11.89 -9.54 3.52
N VAL A 211 13.21 -9.40 3.68
CA VAL A 211 14.17 -10.46 3.35
C VAL A 211 14.06 -11.63 4.33
N ALA A 212 14.01 -11.35 5.63
CA ALA A 212 13.99 -12.37 6.68
C ALA A 212 12.65 -13.12 6.79
N ALA A 213 11.52 -12.46 6.50
CA ALA A 213 10.18 -13.06 6.58
C ALA A 213 9.77 -13.86 5.33
N ARG A 214 10.60 -13.88 4.27
CA ARG A 214 10.35 -14.68 3.05
C ARG A 214 10.26 -16.17 3.38
N VAL A 215 9.34 -16.86 2.72
CA VAL A 215 9.12 -18.30 2.90
C VAL A 215 10.17 -19.09 2.12
N PRO A 216 10.98 -19.95 2.77
CA PRO A 216 11.96 -20.79 2.08
C PRO A 216 11.29 -21.70 1.04
N GLY A 217 11.89 -21.82 -0.15
CA GLY A 217 11.41 -22.70 -1.21
C GLY A 217 10.26 -22.16 -2.07
N LEU A 218 9.54 -21.12 -1.65
CA LEU A 218 8.53 -20.47 -2.50
C LEU A 218 9.12 -19.35 -3.39
N TYR A 219 10.28 -18.83 -3.01
CA TYR A 219 11.02 -17.84 -3.80
C TYR A 219 12.32 -18.49 -4.30
N SER A 220 12.33 -19.00 -5.53
CA SER A 220 13.54 -19.49 -6.18
C SER A 220 14.39 -18.32 -6.65
N THR A 221 15.57 -18.15 -6.06
CA THR A 221 16.49 -17.01 -6.21
C THR A 221 15.91 -15.67 -5.72
N PRO A 222 16.68 -14.81 -5.02
CA PRO A 222 16.17 -13.50 -4.64
C PRO A 222 15.87 -12.71 -5.91
N VAL A 223 14.59 -12.56 -6.25
CA VAL A 223 14.19 -11.55 -7.24
C VAL A 223 14.65 -10.22 -6.68
N PRO A 224 15.53 -9.48 -7.38
CA PRO A 224 16.00 -8.18 -6.92
C PRO A 224 14.78 -7.29 -6.63
N LEU A 225 14.82 -6.63 -5.48
CA LEU A 225 13.77 -5.69 -5.04
C LEU A 225 13.54 -4.54 -6.04
N GLU A 226 14.50 -4.33 -6.94
CA GLU A 226 14.39 -3.49 -8.13
C GLU A 226 14.40 -4.34 -9.41
N PRO A 227 13.23 -4.84 -9.88
CA PRO A 227 13.17 -5.63 -11.12
C PRO A 227 13.62 -4.85 -12.37
N LEU A 228 13.69 -3.51 -12.29
CA LEU A 228 14.08 -2.64 -13.39
C LEU A 228 15.58 -2.28 -13.40
N LYS A 229 16.34 -2.52 -12.33
CA LYS A 229 17.79 -2.26 -12.31
C LYS A 229 18.54 -3.26 -13.19
N GLY A 230 18.19 -4.54 -13.08
CA GLY A 230 18.74 -5.59 -13.95
C GLY A 230 18.36 -5.39 -15.43
N VAL A 231 17.18 -4.85 -15.71
CA VAL A 231 16.76 -4.52 -17.09
C VAL A 231 17.59 -3.36 -17.65
N LYS A 232 17.92 -2.33 -16.85
CA LYS A 232 18.84 -1.26 -17.26
C LYS A 232 20.22 -1.79 -17.64
N GLU A 233 20.78 -2.69 -16.83
CA GLU A 233 22.09 -3.30 -17.11
C GLU A 233 22.08 -4.16 -18.39
N THR A 234 20.94 -4.77 -18.72
CA THR A 234 20.80 -5.57 -19.96
C THR A 234 20.66 -4.70 -21.20
N VAL A 235 20.08 -3.49 -21.07
CA VAL A 235 19.93 -2.53 -22.17
C VAL A 235 21.21 -1.74 -22.42
N ASP A 236 21.95 -1.39 -21.37
CA ASP A 236 23.23 -0.67 -21.48
C ASP A 236 24.37 -1.56 -22.02
N GLY A 237 24.28 -2.89 -21.87
CA GLY A 237 25.23 -3.85 -22.46
C GLY A 237 25.02 -4.13 -23.97
N GLY A 238 23.91 -3.67 -24.56
CA GLY A 238 23.51 -4.00 -25.94
C GLY A 238 24.06 -3.08 -27.03
N THR A 239 24.76 -1.99 -26.69
CA THR A 239 25.37 -1.08 -27.68
C THR A 239 26.77 -1.54 -28.10
N LYS A 240 26.89 -2.78 -28.59
CA LYS A 240 27.99 -3.11 -29.50
C LYS A 240 27.51 -2.93 -30.93
N LYS A 241 27.93 -1.81 -31.53
CA LYS A 241 27.94 -1.62 -32.99
C LYS A 241 28.66 -2.80 -33.63
N TYR A 242 27.96 -3.52 -34.49
CA TYR A 242 28.57 -4.24 -35.58
C TYR A 242 28.02 -3.65 -36.88
N ILE A 243 28.95 -3.19 -37.70
CA ILE A 243 28.75 -2.96 -39.15
C ILE A 243 28.50 -4.32 -39.78
#